data_AF-A0A6M1N945-F1
#
_entry.id   AF-A0A6M1N945-F1
#
_cell.length_a   1.000
_cell.length_b   1.000
_cell.length_c   1.000
_cell.angle_alpha   90.00
_cell.angle_beta   90.00
_cell.angle_gamma   90.00
#
_symmetry.space_group_name_H-M   'P 1'
#
loop_
_entity.id
_entity.type
_entity.pdbx_description
1 polymer ?
#
loop_
_entity_poly.entity_id
_entity_poly.type
_entity_poly.pdbx_seq_one_letter_code
_entity_poly.pdbx_strand_id
1 'polypeptide(L)'
;MLNLGDLVREQETLTTLAYDNTTHQLTYTGENGTPVVLDLNEGAVTYNASTNILTYTDEAGVATPVNLNNTGLTYDPATAVLSYLNTLGVIQTVDLGAIVQANETLTSASFDPVTGILTYNDEDGTANTLNLGTMVPNFETLTSV
;
A
#
# COMPACT_ATOMS: atom_id res chain seq x y z
N MET A 1 -58.17 40.53 46.70
CA MET A 1 -57.38 39.34 47.08
C MET A 1 -56.23 39.23 46.09
N LEU A 2 -55.01 39.08 46.58
CA LEU A 2 -53.87 38.78 45.73
C LEU A 2 -53.95 37.31 45.29
N ASN A 3 -53.88 37.03 43.99
CA ASN A 3 -53.83 35.67 43.46
C ASN A 3 -52.37 35.26 43.29
N LEU A 4 -51.89 34.40 44.20
CA LEU A 4 -50.52 33.87 44.13
C LEU A 4 -50.27 33.06 42.86
N GLY A 5 -51.31 32.45 42.27
CA GLY A 5 -51.18 31.71 41.02
C GLY A 5 -50.85 32.60 39.82
N ASP A 6 -51.35 33.83 39.79
CA ASP A 6 -51.03 34.79 38.73
C ASP A 6 -49.59 35.31 38.88
N LEU A 7 -49.16 35.57 40.11
CA LEU A 7 -47.80 36.00 40.42
C LEU A 7 -46.75 34.93 40.06
N VAL A 8 -47.03 33.66 40.39
CA VAL A 8 -46.12 32.55 40.08
C VAL A 8 -46.03 32.33 38.58
N ARG A 9 -47.17 32.34 37.88
CA ARG A 9 -47.24 32.13 36.43
C ARG A 9 -46.59 33.26 35.63
N GLU A 10 -46.57 34.48 36.16
CA GLU A 10 -45.80 35.60 35.59
C GLU A 10 -44.29 35.49 35.83
N GLN A 11 -43.86 34.68 36.79
CA GLN A 11 -42.45 34.44 37.16
C GLN A 11 -41.93 33.09 36.65
N GLU A 12 -42.78 32.25 36.04
CA GLU A 12 -42.36 31.01 35.40
C GLU A 12 -41.60 31.32 34.11
N THR A 13 -40.43 30.73 33.99
CA THR A 13 -39.54 30.83 32.83
C THR A 13 -39.59 29.53 32.04
N LEU A 14 -39.59 29.63 30.71
CA LEU A 14 -39.55 28.46 29.83
C LEU A 14 -38.15 28.31 29.24
N THR A 15 -37.50 27.19 29.53
CA THR A 15 -36.28 26.77 28.84
C THR A 15 -36.62 25.79 27.72
N THR A 16 -35.96 25.91 26.56
CA THR A 16 -36.13 24.95 25.47
C THR A 16 -34.79 24.36 25.02
N LEU A 17 -34.86 23.11 24.55
CA LEU A 17 -33.76 22.44 23.86
C LEU A 17 -34.33 21.78 22.60
N ALA A 18 -33.85 22.21 21.44
CA ALA A 18 -34.32 21.72 20.15
C ALA A 18 -33.16 21.19 19.32
N TYR A 19 -33.35 20.04 18.69
CA TYR A 19 -32.42 19.47 17.73
C TYR A 19 -32.99 19.62 16.32
N ASP A 20 -32.23 20.23 15.42
CA ASP A 20 -32.54 20.29 13.99
C ASP A 20 -31.75 19.20 13.27
N ASN A 21 -32.45 18.18 12.74
CA ASN A 21 -31.81 17.07 12.06
C ASN A 21 -31.34 17.37 10.63
N THR A 22 -31.72 18.52 10.06
CA THR A 22 -31.25 18.95 8.73
C THR A 22 -29.94 19.71 8.84
N THR A 23 -29.82 20.58 9.85
CA THR A 23 -28.58 21.34 10.10
C THR A 23 -27.65 20.66 11.10
N HIS A 24 -28.12 19.61 11.79
CA HIS A 24 -27.47 18.95 12.93
C HIS A 24 -27.06 19.94 14.04
N GLN A 25 -27.92 20.92 14.33
CA GLN A 25 -27.68 21.92 15.38
C GLN A 25 -28.54 21.65 16.62
N LEU A 26 -27.96 21.94 17.78
CA LEU A 26 -28.68 21.99 19.06
C LEU A 26 -28.90 23.46 19.43
N THR A 27 -30.16 23.86 19.63
CA THR A 27 -30.51 25.20 20.08
C THR A 27 -31.05 25.15 21.50
N TYR A 28 -30.34 25.79 22.42
CA TYR A 28 -30.77 26.00 23.79
C TYR A 28 -31.26 27.44 23.98
N THR A 29 -32.50 27.63 24.41
CA THR A 29 -33.01 28.96 24.81
C THR A 29 -33.25 28.95 26.31
N GLY A 30 -32.44 29.73 27.03
CA GLY A 30 -32.57 29.90 28.47
C GLY A 30 -33.63 30.93 28.85
N GLU A 31 -33.74 31.20 30.14
CA GLU A 31 -34.71 32.15 30.73
C GLU A 31 -34.52 33.60 30.27
N ASN A 32 -33.33 33.93 29.75
CA ASN A 32 -33.03 35.23 29.16
C ASN A 32 -33.59 35.41 27.74
N GLY A 33 -34.25 34.37 27.19
CA GLY A 33 -34.87 34.37 25.87
C GLY A 33 -33.88 34.41 24.68
N THR A 34 -32.57 34.40 24.93
CA THR A 34 -31.56 34.44 23.87
C THR A 34 -31.13 33.01 23.53
N PRO A 35 -31.32 32.56 22.28
CA PRO A 35 -30.88 31.23 21.87
C PRO A 35 -29.36 31.12 21.81
N VAL A 36 -28.83 30.00 22.28
CA VAL A 36 -27.45 29.54 22.07
C VAL A 36 -27.52 28.37 21.11
N VAL A 37 -26.78 28.48 20.00
CA VAL A 37 -26.69 27.44 18.98
C VAL A 37 -25.36 26.72 19.14
N LEU A 38 -25.41 25.40 19.21
CA LEU A 38 -24.25 24.52 19.18
C LEU A 38 -24.32 23.71 17.88
N ASP A 39 -23.35 23.89 17.01
CA ASP A 39 -23.22 23.10 15.80
C ASP A 39 -22.61 21.73 16.16
N LEU A 40 -23.19 20.65 15.66
CA LEU A 40 -22.67 19.29 15.87
C LEU A 40 -21.92 18.77 14.63
N ASN A 41 -21.90 19.53 13.53
CA ASN A 41 -21.10 19.26 12.34
C ASN A 41 -19.74 19.98 12.37
N GLU A 42 -19.16 20.19 13.55
CA GLU A 42 -17.84 20.79 13.63
C GLU A 42 -16.79 19.78 13.19
N GLY A 43 -16.37 19.91 11.93
CA GLY A 43 -15.32 19.12 11.31
C GLY A 43 -15.62 18.77 9.86
N ALA A 44 -14.57 18.46 9.09
CA ALA A 44 -14.70 18.14 7.67
C ALA A 44 -13.81 16.95 7.30
N VAL A 45 -14.28 16.13 6.37
CA VAL A 45 -13.47 15.09 5.76
C VAL A 45 -13.28 15.44 4.29
N THR A 46 -12.02 15.55 3.88
CA THR A 46 -11.67 15.78 2.47
C THR A 46 -10.81 14.64 1.94
N TYR A 47 -10.95 14.34 0.66
CA TYR A 47 -10.14 13.33 -0.02
C TYR A 47 -9.29 13.99 -1.10
N ASN A 48 -7.98 13.73 -1.07
CA ASN A 48 -7.06 14.13 -2.12
C ASN A 48 -6.73 12.91 -2.99
N ALA A 49 -7.23 12.89 -4.23
CA ALA A 49 -7.00 11.77 -5.15
C ALA A 49 -5.54 11.63 -5.63
N SER A 50 -4.79 12.73 -5.69
CA SER A 50 -3.40 12.72 -6.13
C SER A 50 -2.45 12.14 -5.09
N THR A 51 -2.73 12.38 -3.81
CA THR A 51 -1.94 11.82 -2.69
C THR A 51 -2.59 10.59 -2.05
N ASN A 52 -3.86 10.31 -2.39
CA ASN A 52 -4.69 9.26 -1.82
C ASN A 52 -4.75 9.33 -0.27
N ILE A 53 -4.93 10.56 0.23
CA ILE A 53 -5.02 10.89 1.66
C ILE A 53 -6.42 11.39 1.97
N LEU A 54 -7.03 10.84 3.03
CA LEU A 54 -8.19 11.43 3.67
C LEU A 54 -7.69 12.43 4.73
N THR A 55 -8.26 13.62 4.80
CA THR A 55 -7.91 14.61 5.83
C THR A 55 -9.15 14.90 6.66
N TYR A 56 -9.10 14.58 7.94
CA TYR A 56 -10.08 15.01 8.93
C TYR A 56 -9.63 16.35 9.51
N THR A 57 -10.46 17.38 9.39
CA THR A 57 -10.26 18.67 10.05
C THR A 57 -11.22 18.75 11.22
N ASP A 58 -10.73 19.04 12.43
CA ASP A 58 -11.54 19.17 13.64
C ASP A 58 -12.20 20.55 13.79
N GLU A 59 -12.93 20.76 14.89
CA GLU A 59 -13.61 22.02 15.22
C GLU A 59 -12.65 23.22 15.37
N ALA A 60 -11.41 22.96 15.78
CA ALA A 60 -10.37 23.96 15.92
C ALA A 60 -9.68 24.26 14.57
N GLY A 61 -10.09 23.60 13.49
CA GLY A 61 -9.48 23.72 12.17
C GLY A 61 -8.19 22.92 12.02
N VAL A 62 -7.87 22.01 12.94
CA VAL A 62 -6.67 21.18 12.91
C VAL A 62 -6.88 20.00 11.98
N ALA A 63 -6.05 19.93 10.94
CA ALA A 63 -6.07 18.85 9.96
C ALA A 63 -5.22 17.65 10.42
N THR A 64 -5.86 16.48 10.51
CA THR A 64 -5.25 15.18 10.76
C THR A 64 -5.31 14.33 9.49
N PRO A 65 -4.15 14.01 8.87
CA PRO A 65 -4.10 13.15 7.70
C PRO A 65 -4.28 11.69 8.08
N VAL A 66 -5.09 10.99 7.29
CA VAL A 66 -5.33 9.55 7.32
C VAL A 66 -4.93 9.00 5.96
N ASN A 67 -3.74 8.40 5.91
CA ASN A 67 -3.22 7.79 4.69
C ASN A 67 -4.06 6.55 4.35
N LEU A 68 -4.60 6.49 3.12
CA LEU A 68 -5.41 5.35 2.68
C LEU A 68 -4.61 4.33 1.85
N ASN A 69 -3.51 4.76 1.22
CA ASN A 69 -2.63 3.89 0.45
C ASN A 69 -1.21 3.90 1.04
N ASN A 70 -1.00 3.18 2.14
CA ASN A 70 0.35 2.85 2.58
C ASN A 70 1.04 1.84 1.64
N THR A 71 0.63 1.72 0.37
CA THR A 71 1.16 0.76 -0.61
C THR A 71 2.05 1.50 -1.60
N GLY A 72 3.17 2.04 -1.13
CA GLY A 72 4.24 2.51 -2.01
C GLY A 72 5.06 1.32 -2.48
N LEU A 73 5.29 1.20 -3.80
CA LEU A 73 6.16 0.17 -4.38
C LEU A 73 7.35 0.86 -5.05
N THR A 74 8.56 0.47 -4.69
CA THR A 74 9.80 0.98 -5.29
C THR A 74 10.71 -0.17 -5.67
N TYR A 75 11.53 0.04 -6.70
CA TYR A 75 12.54 -0.91 -7.15
C TYR A 75 13.88 -0.19 -7.21
N ASP A 76 14.89 -0.76 -6.56
CA ASP A 76 16.27 -0.30 -6.67
C ASP A 76 17.03 -1.19 -7.67
N PRO A 77 17.38 -0.68 -8.87
CA PRO A 77 18.10 -1.45 -9.87
C PRO A 77 19.54 -1.77 -9.49
N ALA A 78 20.17 -1.05 -8.55
CA ALA A 78 21.54 -1.31 -8.13
C ALA A 78 21.61 -2.52 -7.18
N THR A 79 20.58 -2.72 -6.35
CA THR A 79 20.49 -3.83 -5.40
C THR A 79 19.53 -4.93 -5.85
N ALA A 80 18.78 -4.72 -6.92
CA ALA A 80 17.70 -5.60 -7.40
C ALA A 80 16.61 -5.87 -6.34
N VAL A 81 16.44 -4.97 -5.37
CA VAL A 81 15.45 -5.11 -4.30
C VAL A 81 14.18 -4.35 -4.66
N LEU A 82 13.06 -5.07 -4.61
CA LEU A 82 11.72 -4.50 -4.60
C LEU A 82 11.33 -4.20 -3.16
N SER A 83 10.95 -2.95 -2.86
CA SER A 83 10.47 -2.55 -1.54
C SER A 83 9.01 -2.14 -1.64
N TYR A 84 8.18 -2.60 -0.70
CA TYR A 84 6.80 -2.14 -0.58
C TYR A 84 6.46 -1.77 0.85
N LEU A 85 5.64 -0.73 1.01
CA LEU A 85 5.06 -0.38 2.30
C LEU A 85 3.79 -1.24 2.50
N ASN A 86 3.67 -1.89 3.66
CA ASN A 86 2.51 -2.73 3.98
C ASN A 86 1.38 -1.90 4.61
N THR A 87 0.23 -2.54 4.86
CA THR A 87 -0.96 -1.88 5.44
C THR A 87 -0.76 -1.34 6.86
N LEU A 88 0.32 -1.74 7.54
CA LEU A 88 0.71 -1.23 8.86
C LEU A 88 1.73 -0.09 8.78
N GLY A 89 2.09 0.36 7.57
CA GLY A 89 3.12 1.38 7.37
C GLY A 89 4.54 0.90 7.61
N VAL A 90 4.80 -0.40 7.49
CA VAL A 90 6.15 -1.00 7.61
C VAL A 90 6.67 -1.38 6.23
N ILE A 91 7.93 -1.06 5.94
CA ILE A 91 8.58 -1.42 4.68
C ILE A 91 8.95 -2.90 4.70
N GLN A 92 8.55 -3.61 3.66
CA GLN A 92 8.90 -4.99 3.36
C GLN A 92 9.76 -5.01 2.10
N THR A 93 10.71 -5.93 2.04
CA THR A 93 11.66 -6.06 0.92
C THR A 93 11.58 -7.45 0.31
N VAL A 94 11.71 -7.51 -1.01
CA VAL A 94 11.83 -8.73 -1.81
C VAL A 94 13.09 -8.58 -2.66
N ASP A 95 14.09 -9.42 -2.42
CA ASP A 95 15.31 -9.46 -3.22
C ASP A 95 15.04 -10.23 -4.52
N LEU A 96 14.78 -9.50 -5.60
CA LEU A 96 14.49 -10.12 -6.90
C LEU A 96 15.76 -10.74 -7.49
N GLY A 97 16.95 -10.18 -7.20
CA GLY A 97 18.22 -10.73 -7.66
C GLY A 97 18.47 -12.12 -7.09
N ALA A 98 18.26 -12.29 -5.79
CA ALA A 98 18.37 -13.59 -5.13
C ALA A 98 17.34 -14.60 -5.67
N ILE A 99 16.10 -14.17 -5.89
CA ILE A 99 15.06 -15.05 -6.48
C ILE A 99 15.46 -15.48 -7.90
N VAL A 100 15.90 -14.55 -8.74
CA VAL A 100 16.35 -14.86 -10.11
C VAL A 100 17.51 -15.84 -10.05
N GLN A 101 18.56 -15.56 -9.26
CA GLN A 101 19.72 -16.45 -9.15
C GLN A 101 19.35 -17.85 -8.64
N ALA A 102 18.38 -17.96 -7.73
CA ALA A 102 17.92 -19.25 -7.21
C ALA A 102 17.08 -20.06 -8.22
N ASN A 103 16.56 -19.43 -9.27
CA ASN A 103 15.69 -20.06 -10.27
C ASN A 103 16.27 -20.06 -11.69
N GLU A 104 17.37 -19.34 -11.93
CA GLU A 104 18.12 -19.44 -13.17
C GLU A 104 18.77 -20.82 -13.27
N THR A 105 18.76 -21.36 -14.49
CA THR A 105 19.36 -22.65 -14.79
C THR A 105 20.64 -22.43 -15.61
N LEU A 106 21.72 -23.11 -15.25
CA LEU A 106 23.00 -22.96 -15.93
C LEU A 106 23.09 -23.94 -17.10
N THR A 107 22.94 -23.46 -18.32
CA THR A 107 23.20 -24.25 -19.53
C THR A 107 24.49 -23.72 -20.19
N SER A 108 25.53 -24.55 -20.29
CA SER A 108 26.77 -24.15 -20.98
C SER A 108 27.39 -25.30 -21.78
N ALA A 109 28.13 -24.97 -22.84
CA ALA A 109 28.87 -25.95 -23.63
C ALA A 109 30.26 -25.41 -23.99
N SER A 110 31.26 -26.26 -23.89
CA SER A 110 32.66 -25.94 -24.25
C SER A 110 33.30 -27.10 -24.99
N PHE A 111 34.11 -26.79 -26.01
CA PHE A 111 34.84 -27.78 -26.79
C PHE A 111 36.33 -27.63 -26.58
N ASP A 112 37.00 -28.72 -26.23
CA ASP A 112 38.45 -28.80 -26.17
C ASP A 112 38.98 -29.38 -27.48
N PRO A 113 39.66 -28.59 -28.34
CA PRO A 113 40.19 -29.07 -29.61
C PRO A 113 41.38 -30.02 -29.45
N VAL A 114 42.06 -30.04 -28.30
CA VAL A 114 43.21 -30.92 -28.05
C VAL A 114 42.73 -32.34 -27.75
N THR A 115 41.71 -32.47 -26.89
CA THR A 115 41.14 -33.78 -26.53
C THR A 115 39.99 -34.21 -27.44
N GLY A 116 39.41 -33.28 -28.20
CA GLY A 116 38.23 -33.51 -29.05
C GLY A 116 36.94 -33.72 -28.26
N ILE A 117 36.89 -33.30 -26.99
CA ILE A 117 35.74 -33.50 -26.10
C ILE A 117 34.88 -32.23 -26.07
N LEU A 118 33.58 -32.39 -26.32
CA LEU A 118 32.55 -31.41 -25.99
C LEU A 118 32.06 -31.69 -24.57
N THR A 119 32.13 -30.71 -23.69
CA THR A 119 31.55 -30.75 -22.34
C THR A 119 30.35 -29.83 -22.29
N TYR A 120 29.18 -30.40 -22.02
CA TYR A 120 27.92 -29.70 -21.77
C TYR A 120 27.61 -29.76 -20.28
N ASN A 121 27.42 -28.60 -19.64
CA ASN A 121 26.90 -28.55 -18.28
C ASN A 121 25.39 -28.30 -18.35
N ASP A 122 24.62 -29.20 -17.76
CA ASP A 122 23.16 -29.10 -17.68
C ASP A 122 22.71 -28.22 -16.51
N GLU A 123 21.40 -28.03 -16.44
CA GLU A 123 20.71 -27.21 -15.47
C GLU A 123 20.90 -27.70 -14.02
N ASP A 124 21.29 -28.97 -13.84
CA ASP A 124 21.64 -29.57 -12.55
C ASP A 124 23.12 -29.35 -12.17
N GLY A 125 23.87 -28.60 -13.01
CA GLY A 125 25.29 -28.34 -12.82
C GLY A 125 26.18 -29.54 -13.13
N THR A 126 25.65 -30.57 -13.79
CA THR A 126 26.39 -31.79 -14.10
C THR A 126 27.11 -31.66 -15.44
N ALA A 127 28.41 -31.93 -15.43
CA ALA A 127 29.22 -31.95 -16.64
C ALA A 127 29.01 -33.27 -17.41
N ASN A 128 28.46 -33.18 -18.60
CA ASN A 128 28.24 -34.26 -19.54
C ASN A 128 29.26 -34.16 -20.67
N THR A 129 30.06 -35.21 -20.87
CA THR A 129 31.11 -35.23 -21.91
C THR A 129 30.70 -36.06 -23.11
N LEU A 130 30.91 -35.51 -24.31
CA LEU A 130 30.77 -36.20 -25.58
C LEU A 130 32.10 -36.15 -26.33
N ASN A 131 32.74 -37.30 -26.54
CA ASN A 131 34.03 -37.38 -27.21
C ASN A 131 33.88 -37.39 -28.75
N LEU A 132 33.82 -36.20 -29.32
CA LEU A 132 33.69 -36.00 -30.77
C LEU A 132 34.91 -36.52 -31.53
N GLY A 133 36.12 -36.41 -30.96
CA GLY A 133 37.35 -36.91 -31.57
C GLY A 133 37.33 -38.41 -31.87
N THR A 134 36.67 -39.20 -31.02
CA THR A 134 36.48 -40.66 -31.24
C THR A 134 35.30 -41.00 -32.15
N MET A 135 34.32 -40.10 -32.28
CA MET A 135 33.11 -40.34 -33.08
C MET A 135 33.31 -39.98 -34.54
N VAL A 136 33.98 -38.86 -34.82
CA VAL A 136 34.18 -38.33 -36.18
C VAL A 136 34.78 -39.38 -37.14
N PRO A 137 35.82 -40.16 -36.77
CA PRO A 137 36.38 -41.16 -37.68
C PRO A 137 35.40 -42.24 -38.16
N ASN A 138 34.31 -42.50 -37.42
CA ASN A 138 33.31 -43.51 -37.80
C ASN A 138 32.35 -43.02 -38.91
N PHE A 139 32.34 -41.73 -39.21
CA PHE A 139 31.45 -41.11 -40.19
C PHE A 139 32.19 -40.45 -41.36
N GLU A 140 33.52 -40.41 -41.29
CA GLU A 140 34.35 -40.00 -42.43
C GLU A 140 34.35 -41.10 -43.49
N THR A 141 33.97 -40.74 -44.72
CA THR A 141 34.18 -41.62 -45.88
C THR A 141 35.62 -41.49 -46.34
N LEU A 142 36.36 -42.61 -46.39
CA LEU A 142 37.72 -42.62 -46.93
C LEU A 142 37.68 -42.21 -48.41
N THR A 143 38.15 -40.99 -48.72
CA THR A 143 38.42 -40.60 -50.11
C THR A 143 39.78 -41.15 -50.50
N SER A 144 39.81 -42.32 -51.13
CA SER A 144 41.03 -42.83 -51.76
C SER A 144 41.19 -42.20 -53.14
N VAL A 145 42.36 -41.63 -53.40
CA VAL A 145 42.83 -41.20 -54.73
C VAL A 145 43.71 -42.26 -55.36
#